data_AF-K1Q9V4-F1
#
_entry.id   AF-K1Q9V4-F1
#
_cell.length_a   1.000
_cell.length_b   1.000
_cell.length_c   1.000
_cell.angle_alpha   90.00
_cell.angle_beta   90.00
_cell.angle_gamma   90.00
#
_symmetry.space_group_name_H-M   'P 1'
#
loop_
_entity.id
_entity.type
_entity.pdbx_description
1 polymer ?
#
loop_
_entity_poly.entity_id
_entity_poly.type
_entity_poly.pdbx_seq_one_letter_code
_entity_poly.pdbx_strand_id
1 'polypeptide(L)'
;MCDTYVISQNAKNSRESNNHSPDDTIQRGSAITAGCEMVNAGDWVEYGTPGENESCGVFKEGVIVLPTRGPTKMMTIIQKATECSTGCDSLGCPKLHLENEVVAIHTSKVIKRLNVMRDCLSEL
;
A
#
# COMPACT_ATOMS: atom_id res chain seq x y z
N MET A 1 20.43 7.56 12.41
CA MET A 1 20.35 8.74 11.53
C MET A 1 18.98 8.67 10.86
N CYS A 2 18.15 9.69 11.07
CA CYS A 2 16.79 9.75 10.54
C CYS A 2 16.84 10.55 9.24
N ASP A 3 16.42 9.94 8.14
CA ASP A 3 16.43 10.63 6.85
C ASP A 3 15.13 11.39 6.63
N THR A 4 15.29 12.68 6.32
CA THR A 4 14.25 13.63 5.91
C THR A 4 14.39 13.84 4.40
N TYR A 5 13.28 13.93 3.65
CA TYR A 5 13.32 13.99 2.18
C TYR A 5 12.56 15.22 1.61
N VAL A 6 13.11 15.84 0.55
CA VAL A 6 12.53 16.95 -0.25
C VAL A 6 12.46 16.55 -1.73
N ILE A 7 11.41 17.00 -2.43
CA ILE A 7 10.89 16.50 -3.72
C ILE A 7 11.59 17.14 -4.94
N SER A 8 11.78 16.35 -6.01
CA SER A 8 12.01 16.83 -7.39
C SER A 8 11.05 16.13 -8.36
N GLN A 9 10.43 16.88 -9.27
CA GLN A 9 9.48 16.38 -10.28
C GLN A 9 10.13 16.18 -11.66
N ASN A 10 9.57 15.21 -12.37
CA ASN A 10 9.60 14.91 -13.81
C ASN A 10 10.64 13.90 -14.34
N ALA A 11 10.10 12.83 -14.94
CA ALA A 11 10.37 12.48 -16.35
C ALA A 11 9.24 11.61 -16.94
N LYS A 12 8.79 11.95 -18.16
CA LYS A 12 7.86 11.18 -19.00
C LYS A 12 8.62 10.35 -20.04
N ASN A 13 8.08 9.17 -20.33
CA ASN A 13 8.15 8.30 -21.53
C ASN A 13 9.51 8.02 -22.21
N SER A 14 9.81 6.73 -22.40
CA SER A 14 10.41 6.23 -23.64
C SER A 14 9.74 4.93 -24.11
N ARG A 15 9.46 4.87 -25.42
CA ARG A 15 9.11 3.66 -26.17
C ARG A 15 10.41 3.11 -26.72
N GLU A 16 10.78 1.89 -26.38
CA GLU A 16 11.64 1.05 -27.22
C GLU A 16 11.08 -0.37 -27.24
N SER A 17 10.90 -0.88 -28.45
CA SER A 17 10.51 -2.25 -28.75
C SER A 17 11.80 -3.05 -28.91
N ASN A 18 11.95 -4.16 -28.20
CA ASN A 18 12.86 -5.23 -28.58
C ASN A 18 12.27 -6.58 -28.17
N ASN A 19 12.24 -7.49 -29.14
CA ASN A 19 11.72 -8.84 -29.03
C ASN A 19 12.59 -9.68 -28.09
N HIS A 20 12.01 -10.21 -27.02
CA HIS A 20 12.47 -11.43 -26.36
C HIS A 20 11.26 -12.17 -25.75
N SER A 21 11.40 -13.49 -25.66
CA SER A 21 10.51 -14.56 -25.15
C SER A 21 9.54 -14.20 -23.99
N PRO A 22 8.46 -14.98 -23.79
CA PRO A 22 7.31 -14.59 -22.97
C PRO A 22 7.63 -14.72 -21.47
N ASP A 23 8.33 -13.73 -20.92
CA ASP A 23 8.47 -13.55 -19.48
C ASP A 23 7.40 -12.57 -18.98
N ASP A 24 6.75 -12.94 -17.88
CA ASP A 24 5.75 -12.10 -17.23
C ASP A 24 6.37 -10.73 -16.91
N THR A 25 5.84 -9.68 -17.53
CA THR A 25 6.36 -8.33 -17.31
C THR A 25 5.79 -7.79 -16.01
N ILE A 26 6.68 -7.43 -15.07
CA ILE A 26 6.31 -6.86 -13.77
C ILE A 26 6.58 -5.35 -13.80
N GLN A 27 5.53 -4.54 -13.64
CA GLN A 27 5.67 -3.09 -13.45
C GLN A 27 5.44 -2.74 -11.98
N ARG A 28 6.39 -2.01 -11.37
CA ARG A 28 6.36 -1.57 -9.96
C ARG A 28 6.14 -0.07 -9.85
N GLY A 29 5.59 0.37 -8.71
CA GLY A 29 5.48 1.80 -8.36
C GLY A 29 4.19 2.48 -8.79
N SER A 30 3.15 1.72 -9.14
CA SER A 30 1.86 2.30 -9.52
C SER A 30 1.07 2.73 -8.29
N ALA A 31 0.61 3.98 -8.26
CA ALA A 31 -0.53 4.36 -7.43
C ALA A 31 -1.75 3.53 -7.84
N ILE A 32 -2.65 3.28 -6.89
CA ILE A 32 -3.89 2.54 -7.14
C ILE A 32 -5.09 3.42 -6.81
N THR A 33 -6.25 3.02 -7.30
CA THR A 33 -7.53 3.61 -6.87
C THR A 33 -8.23 2.63 -5.94
N ALA A 34 -8.56 3.05 -4.73
CA ALA A 34 -9.40 2.31 -3.79
C ALA A 34 -10.68 3.10 -3.55
N GLY A 35 -11.83 2.53 -3.93
CA GLY A 35 -13.09 3.29 -3.99
C GLY A 35 -12.98 4.46 -4.97
N CYS A 36 -13.16 5.69 -4.47
CA CYS A 36 -13.04 6.92 -5.25
C CYS A 36 -11.74 7.70 -4.96
N GLU A 37 -10.80 7.09 -4.21
CA GLU A 37 -9.59 7.77 -3.75
C GLU A 37 -8.34 7.17 -4.39
N MET A 38 -7.36 8.05 -4.67
CA MET A 38 -6.03 7.64 -5.10
C MET A 38 -5.18 7.30 -3.87
N VAL A 39 -4.56 6.12 -3.90
CA VAL A 39 -3.67 5.59 -2.87
C VAL A 39 -2.25 5.55 -3.42
N ASN A 40 -1.34 6.22 -2.71
CA ASN A 40 0.07 6.34 -3.03
C ASN A 40 0.93 5.57 -2.02
N ALA A 41 2.17 5.27 -2.42
CA ALA A 41 3.17 4.70 -1.53
C ALA A 41 3.29 5.52 -0.23
N GLY A 42 3.12 4.86 0.91
CA GLY A 42 3.12 5.47 2.24
C GLY A 42 1.73 5.78 2.80
N ASP A 43 0.67 5.72 1.99
CA ASP A 43 -0.69 5.91 2.49
C ASP A 43 -1.12 4.73 3.36
N TRP A 44 -1.85 5.04 4.44
CA TRP A 44 -2.51 4.03 5.25
C TRP A 44 -3.78 3.56 4.55
N VAL A 45 -4.03 2.26 4.61
CA VAL A 45 -5.17 1.64 3.95
C VAL A 45 -5.81 0.58 4.83
N GLU A 46 -7.11 0.44 4.64
CA GLU A 46 -7.86 -0.73 5.06
C GLU A 46 -7.88 -1.72 3.91
N TYR A 47 -7.57 -2.98 4.19
CA TYR A 47 -7.55 -4.05 3.19
C TYR A 47 -8.16 -5.33 3.74
N GLY A 48 -8.75 -6.13 2.86
CA GLY A 48 -9.42 -7.37 3.26
C GLY A 48 -10.65 -7.67 2.41
N THR A 49 -11.50 -8.54 2.92
CA THR A 49 -12.89 -8.66 2.44
C THR A 49 -13.77 -7.82 3.36
N PRO A 50 -14.55 -6.86 2.83
CA PRO A 50 -15.43 -6.03 3.65
C PRO A 50 -16.35 -6.87 4.54
N GLY A 51 -16.39 -6.58 5.83
CA GLY A 51 -17.24 -7.26 6.82
C GLY A 51 -16.79 -8.66 7.27
N GLU A 52 -15.65 -9.17 6.80
CA GLU A 52 -15.13 -10.48 7.22
C GLU A 52 -13.77 -10.38 7.89
N ASN A 53 -12.74 -10.00 7.13
CA ASN A 53 -11.33 -10.06 7.53
C ASN A 53 -10.64 -8.77 7.08
N GLU A 54 -11.07 -7.66 7.66
CA GLU A 54 -10.49 -6.35 7.44
C GLU A 54 -9.23 -6.18 8.30
N SER A 55 -8.22 -5.53 7.75
CA SER A 55 -6.95 -5.25 8.41
C SER A 55 -6.41 -3.91 7.94
N CYS A 56 -5.51 -3.33 8.72
CA CYS A 56 -4.90 -2.05 8.41
C CYS A 56 -3.43 -2.24 8.04
N GLY A 57 -2.91 -1.36 7.20
CA GLY A 57 -1.50 -1.37 6.85
C GLY A 57 -1.10 -0.17 6.03
N VAL A 58 0.18 -0.10 5.68
CA VAL A 58 0.75 0.94 4.83
C VAL A 58 0.93 0.38 3.43
N PHE A 59 0.30 1.02 2.45
CA PHE A 59 0.51 0.71 1.05
C PHE A 59 1.96 1.02 0.65
N LYS A 60 2.65 0.04 0.06
CA LYS A 60 4.05 0.19 -0.36
C LYS A 60 4.15 0.44 -1.86
N GLU A 61 3.60 -0.47 -2.64
CA GLU A 61 3.67 -0.39 -4.10
C GLU A 61 2.56 -1.22 -4.75
N GLY A 62 2.01 -0.69 -5.85
CA GLY A 62 1.22 -1.45 -6.80
C GLY A 62 2.12 -2.19 -7.78
N VAL A 63 1.79 -3.45 -8.04
CA VAL A 63 2.51 -4.38 -8.90
C VAL A 63 1.58 -4.90 -9.97
N ILE A 64 1.82 -4.52 -11.22
CA ILE A 64 1.08 -5.07 -12.36
C ILE A 64 1.84 -6.29 -12.86
N VAL A 65 1.18 -7.44 -12.82
CA VAL A 65 1.66 -8.68 -13.42
C VAL A 65 0.94 -8.85 -14.74
N LEU A 66 1.71 -8.82 -15.84
CA LEU A 66 1.24 -9.05 -17.20
C LEU A 66 1.53 -10.51 -17.59
N PRO A 67 0.62 -11.45 -17.31
CA PRO A 67 0.84 -12.83 -17.69
C PRO A 67 0.77 -12.98 -19.20
N THR A 68 1.60 -13.87 -19.73
CA THR A 68 1.67 -14.15 -21.17
C THR A 68 0.43 -14.89 -21.70
N ARG A 69 -0.31 -15.56 -20.80
CA ARG A 69 -1.60 -16.21 -21.08
C ARG A 69 -2.53 -16.05 -19.88
N GLY A 70 -3.33 -14.98 -19.88
CA GLY A 70 -4.35 -14.77 -18.86
C GLY A 70 -4.74 -13.32 -18.66
N PRO A 71 -5.70 -13.04 -17.77
CA PRO A 71 -6.03 -11.67 -17.40
C PRO A 71 -4.87 -11.05 -16.62
N THR A 72 -4.56 -9.80 -16.91
CA THR A 72 -3.65 -8.96 -16.12
C THR A 72 -4.08 -8.98 -14.66
N LYS A 73 -3.14 -9.28 -13.76
CA LYS A 73 -3.38 -9.25 -12.32
C LYS A 73 -2.69 -8.05 -11.73
N MET A 74 -3.45 -7.23 -11.01
CA MET A 74 -2.90 -6.12 -10.26
C MET A 74 -2.79 -6.52 -8.80
N MET A 75 -1.58 -6.73 -8.32
CA MET A 75 -1.27 -7.00 -6.92
C MET A 75 -0.78 -5.73 -6.26
N THR A 76 -0.87 -5.66 -4.94
CA THR A 76 -0.28 -4.59 -4.15
C THR A 76 0.46 -5.17 -2.96
N ILE A 77 1.54 -4.51 -2.57
CA ILE A 77 2.31 -4.83 -1.38
C ILE A 77 1.84 -3.92 -0.25
N ILE A 78 1.51 -4.52 0.89
CA ILE A 78 1.10 -3.81 2.11
C ILE A 78 2.00 -4.25 3.24
N GLN A 79 2.54 -3.29 3.99
CA GLN A 79 3.15 -3.55 5.28
C GLN A 79 2.05 -3.60 6.33
N LYS A 80 1.93 -4.73 7.03
CA LYS A 80 0.85 -4.97 7.98
C LYS A 80 0.94 -4.04 9.17
N ALA A 81 -0.21 -3.74 9.76
CA ALA A 81 -0.30 -3.14 11.07
C ALA A 81 -1.27 -3.94 11.94
N THR A 82 -0.94 -4.05 13.22
CA THR A 82 -1.77 -4.69 14.23
C THR A 82 -2.24 -3.69 15.27
N GLU A 83 -3.44 -3.92 15.80
CA GLU A 83 -3.95 -3.12 16.89
C GLU A 83 -3.18 -3.43 18.18
N CYS A 84 -2.73 -2.38 18.86
CA CYS A 84 -2.14 -2.50 20.19
C CYS A 84 -3.27 -2.84 21.18
N SER A 85 -3.11 -3.95 21.89
CA SER A 85 -4.03 -4.38 22.95
C SER A 85 -4.12 -3.39 24.13
N THR A 86 -3.13 -2.52 24.28
CA THR A 86 -3.14 -1.40 25.23
C THR A 86 -3.74 -0.16 24.57
N GLY A 87 -5.07 -0.18 24.40
CA GLY A 87 -5.83 0.97 23.92
C GLY A 87 -5.63 2.18 24.83
N CYS A 88 -5.34 3.34 24.24
CA CYS A 88 -5.44 4.60 24.96
C CYS A 88 -6.93 4.99 24.92
N ASP A 89 -7.66 4.71 25.99
CA ASP A 89 -9.12 4.96 26.11
C ASP A 89 -9.53 6.44 25.93
N SER A 90 -8.57 7.35 25.77
CA SER A 90 -8.78 8.79 25.71
C SER A 90 -9.22 9.34 24.35
N LEU A 91 -8.97 8.62 23.24
CA LEU A 91 -9.22 9.13 21.88
C LEU A 91 -10.27 8.35 21.07
N GLY A 92 -10.78 7.22 21.59
CA GLY A 92 -11.79 6.41 20.91
C GLY A 92 -11.35 5.87 19.52
N CYS A 93 -10.05 5.86 19.24
CA CYS A 93 -9.46 5.40 17.99
C CYS A 93 -8.50 4.23 18.27
N PRO A 94 -8.47 3.17 17.43
CA PRO A 94 -7.57 2.04 17.62
C PRO A 94 -6.11 2.49 17.43
N LYS A 95 -5.25 2.11 18.38
CA LYS A 95 -3.81 2.35 18.28
C LYS A 95 -3.19 1.25 17.43
N LEU A 96 -2.48 1.61 16.36
CA LEU A 96 -1.87 0.65 15.44
C LEU A 96 -0.35 0.61 15.60
N HIS A 97 0.21 -0.59 15.58
CA HIS A 97 1.64 -0.86 15.49
C HIS A 97 1.98 -1.36 14.09
N LEU A 98 2.95 -0.71 13.43
CA LEU A 98 3.41 -1.14 12.11
C LEU A 98 4.36 -2.32 12.24
N GLU A 99 4.03 -3.43 11.60
CA GLU A 99 4.82 -4.67 11.65
C GLU A 99 5.93 -4.67 10.61
N ASN A 100 6.96 -5.50 10.79
CA ASN A 100 7.98 -5.73 9.75
C ASN A 100 7.49 -6.67 8.63
N GLU A 101 6.33 -7.30 8.81
CA GLU A 101 5.75 -8.21 7.83
C GLU A 101 5.11 -7.44 6.67
N VAL A 102 5.36 -7.90 5.45
CA VAL A 102 4.73 -7.40 4.22
C VAL A 102 3.94 -8.52 3.55
N VAL A 103 2.78 -8.17 3.00
CA VAL A 103 1.90 -9.10 2.29
C VAL A 103 1.61 -8.58 0.89
N ALA A 104 1.54 -9.52 -0.07
CA ALA A 104 1.07 -9.26 -1.41
C ALA A 104 -0.40 -9.67 -1.51
N ILE A 105 -1.28 -8.72 -1.83
CA ILE A 105 -2.72 -8.98 -1.99
C ILE A 105 -3.19 -8.51 -3.35
N HIS A 106 -4.35 -8.97 -3.79
CA HIS A 106 -4.99 -8.43 -4.99
C HIS A 106 -5.40 -6.98 -4.74
N THR A 107 -5.20 -6.09 -5.70
CA THR A 107 -5.45 -4.64 -5.53
C THR A 107 -6.91 -4.34 -5.18
N SER A 108 -7.85 -5.14 -5.69
CA SER A 108 -9.27 -5.01 -5.35
C SER A 108 -9.61 -5.31 -3.89
N LYS A 109 -8.67 -5.84 -3.11
CA LYS A 109 -8.82 -6.05 -1.66
C LYS A 109 -8.48 -4.80 -0.86
N VAL A 110 -7.97 -3.73 -1.48
CA VAL A 110 -7.82 -2.43 -0.82
C VAL A 110 -9.16 -1.73 -0.84
N ILE A 111 -9.69 -1.46 0.36
CA ILE A 111 -11.06 -1.00 0.55
C ILE A 111 -11.12 0.53 0.47
N LYS A 112 -10.29 1.21 1.27
CA LYS A 112 -10.25 2.67 1.37
C LYS A 112 -8.92 3.18 1.91
N ARG A 113 -8.63 4.46 1.67
CA ARG A 113 -7.54 5.17 2.34
C ARG A 113 -7.96 5.54 3.76
N LEU A 114 -7.02 5.45 4.69
CA LEU A 114 -7.21 5.85 6.08
C LEU A 114 -6.43 7.13 6.37
N ASN A 115 -7.02 8.01 7.17
CA ASN A 115 -6.32 9.15 7.74
C ASN A 115 -5.81 8.76 9.12
N VAL A 116 -4.50 8.59 9.27
CA VAL A 116 -3.88 8.26 10.55
C VAL A 116 -3.28 9.51 11.15
N MET A 117 -3.70 9.84 12.37
CA MET A 117 -3.04 10.86 13.17
C MET A 117 -1.82 10.22 13.82
N ARG A 118 -0.63 10.80 13.63
CA ARG A 118 0.52 10.44 14.47
C ARG A 118 0.21 10.90 15.89
N ASP A 119 0.15 9.94 16.80
CA ASP A 119 0.12 10.26 18.22
C ASP A 119 1.51 10.81 18.60
N CYS A 120 1.62 12.13 18.71
CA CYS A 120 2.85 12.80 19.15
C CYS A 120 3.11 12.61 20.65
N LEU A 121 2.28 11.84 21.38
CA LEU A 121 2.46 11.52 22.80
C LEU A 121 3.50 10.42 23.03
N SER A 122 4.64 10.52 22.37
CA SER A 122 5.85 9.80 22.75
C SER A 122 6.90 10.82 23.17
N GLU A 123 6.62 11.56 24.25
CA GLU A 123 7.64 12.24 25.07
C GLU A 123 7.01 12.76 26.37
N LEU A 124 7.09 11.96 27.43
CA LEU A 124 7.34 12.34 28.83
C LEU A 124 7.61 11.09 29.68
#